data_AF-A0A2E0ZLP3-F1
#
_entry.id   AF-A0A2E0ZLP3-F1
#
_cell.length_a   1.000
_cell.length_b   1.000
_cell.length_c   1.000
_cell.angle_alpha   90.00
_cell.angle_beta   90.00
_cell.angle_gamma   90.00
#
_symmetry.space_group_name_H-M   'P 1'
#
loop_
_entity.id
_entity.type
_entity.pdbx_description
1 polymer ?
#
loop_
_entity_poly.entity_id
_entity_poly.type
_entity_poly.pdbx_seq_one_letter_code
_entity_poly.pdbx_strand_id
1 'polypeptide(L)'
;MFGKMESAYEVVLREMDALREQDASHPLLLALDAYLPTQDDEIFDSILDSAFDETNPSSTSLLKLSPLCLTVKVFGRAMLVMQAFQASKEKYVKNAPADDPWKTRFLAYADVDLNTANTMGSKVDLDVNRWDQVKLEVMSDLMKQALNQDDAAKARLMQAPANLKEDAVPHPFWGSPNNNIGLILDDLKKEFQADDKADKADDKADDKADDKADEADDTGNKAGKRKLKRKR
;
A
#
# COMPACT_ATOMS: atom_id res chain seq x y z
N MET A 1 -13.70 25.60 42.06
CA MET A 1 -13.06 24.28 41.95
C MET A 1 -12.89 24.00 40.47
N PHE A 2 -11.71 24.29 39.91
CA PHE A 2 -11.40 23.87 38.55
C PHE A 2 -10.93 22.42 38.64
N GLY A 3 -11.67 21.50 38.02
CA GLY A 3 -11.19 20.14 37.84
C GLY A 3 -9.85 20.20 37.14
N LYS A 4 -8.86 19.41 37.62
CA LYS A 4 -7.61 19.24 36.90
C LYS A 4 -7.98 18.79 35.49
N MET A 5 -7.66 19.60 34.48
CA MET A 5 -7.69 19.12 33.09
C MET A 5 -6.67 17.99 33.02
N GLU A 6 -7.15 16.79 32.71
CA GLU A 6 -6.28 15.71 32.27
C GLU A 6 -5.43 16.23 31.11
N SER A 7 -4.13 16.02 31.20
CA SER A 7 -3.23 16.31 30.09
C SER A 7 -3.56 15.41 28.90
N ALA A 8 -3.28 15.86 27.67
CA ALA A 8 -3.46 15.04 26.47
C ALA A 8 -2.73 13.69 26.59
N TYR A 9 -1.58 13.71 27.27
CA TYR A 9 -0.81 12.53 27.64
C TYR A 9 -1.59 11.52 28.50
N GLU A 10 -2.30 11.98 29.54
CA GLU A 10 -3.12 11.12 30.40
C GLU A 10 -4.33 10.53 29.65
N VAL A 11 -4.90 11.28 28.70
CA VAL A 11 -5.99 10.79 27.83
C VAL A 11 -5.48 9.71 26.88
N VAL A 12 -4.34 9.92 26.23
CA VAL A 12 -3.72 8.94 25.33
C VAL A 12 -3.37 7.66 26.07
N LEU A 13 -2.77 7.75 27.26
CA LEU A 13 -2.48 6.56 28.09
C LEU A 13 -3.76 5.78 28.44
N ARG A 14 -4.86 6.47 28.77
CA ARG A 14 -6.13 5.81 29.08
C ARG A 14 -6.76 5.13 27.87
N GLU A 15 -6.77 5.79 26.71
CA GLU A 15 -7.29 5.19 25.48
C GLU A 15 -6.40 4.03 25.00
N MET A 16 -5.08 4.11 25.22
CA MET A 16 -4.14 3.03 24.97
C MET A 16 -4.38 1.82 25.87
N ASP A 17 -4.63 2.04 27.16
CA ASP A 17 -4.96 0.95 28.09
C ASP A 17 -6.28 0.29 27.69
N ALA A 18 -7.28 1.07 27.27
CA ALA A 18 -8.54 0.53 26.73
C ALA A 18 -8.35 -0.26 25.43
N LEU A 19 -7.46 0.20 24.53
CA LEU A 19 -7.11 -0.52 23.31
C LEU A 19 -6.32 -1.81 23.62
N ARG A 20 -5.44 -1.79 24.62
CA ARG A 20 -4.65 -2.95 25.08
C ARG A 20 -5.55 -4.04 25.65
N GLU A 21 -6.59 -3.65 26.37
CA GLU A 21 -7.58 -4.58 26.91
C GLU A 21 -8.44 -5.23 25.82
N GLN A 22 -8.63 -4.57 24.67
CA GLN A 22 -9.43 -5.09 23.56
C GLN A 22 -8.62 -5.90 22.55
N ASP A 23 -7.43 -5.43 22.19
CA ASP A 23 -6.53 -6.10 21.24
C ASP A 23 -5.07 -5.69 21.48
N ALA A 24 -4.37 -6.45 22.30
CA ALA A 24 -2.95 -6.23 22.62
C ALA A 24 -2.00 -6.34 21.40
N SER A 25 -2.49 -6.82 20.25
CA SER A 25 -1.72 -6.92 19.00
C SER A 25 -2.00 -5.76 18.03
N HIS A 26 -2.78 -4.77 18.46
CA HIS A 26 -3.19 -3.66 17.60
C HIS A 26 -1.94 -2.92 17.04
N PRO A 27 -1.81 -2.73 15.72
CA PRO A 27 -0.61 -2.17 15.10
C PRO A 27 -0.20 -0.79 15.62
N LEU A 28 -1.15 0.05 16.08
CA LEU A 28 -0.84 1.32 16.75
C LEU A 28 -0.15 1.12 18.10
N LEU A 29 -0.57 0.12 18.89
CA LEU A 29 0.07 -0.20 20.18
C LEU A 29 1.50 -0.71 19.95
N LEU A 30 1.71 -1.50 18.91
CA LEU A 30 3.04 -1.99 18.52
C LEU A 30 3.95 -0.88 17.99
N ALA A 31 3.40 0.09 17.26
CA ALA A 31 4.13 1.26 16.77
C ALA A 31 4.51 2.23 17.91
N LEU A 32 3.62 2.43 18.90
CA LEU A 32 3.89 3.24 20.09
C LEU A 32 4.84 2.57 21.08
N ASP A 33 4.72 1.26 21.31
CA ASP A 33 5.64 0.50 22.17
C ASP A 33 7.06 0.46 21.60
N ALA A 34 7.20 0.52 20.28
CA ALA A 34 8.49 0.68 19.60
C ALA A 34 9.11 2.08 19.79
N TYR A 35 8.32 3.07 20.19
CA TYR A 35 8.71 4.48 20.22
C TYR A 35 9.06 5.01 21.63
N LEU A 36 8.41 4.49 22.68
CA LEU A 36 8.67 4.88 24.08
C LEU A 36 10.15 4.90 24.55
N PRO A 37 11.11 4.16 23.95
CA PRO A 37 12.51 4.26 24.35
C PRO A 37 13.28 5.48 23.80
N THR A 38 12.76 6.22 22.82
CA THR A 38 13.56 7.26 22.12
C THR A 38 13.70 8.57 22.89
N GLN A 39 12.82 8.86 23.87
CA GLN A 39 12.82 10.08 24.70
C GLN A 39 13.01 11.39 23.91
N ASP A 40 12.47 11.46 22.70
CA ASP A 40 12.43 12.69 21.91
C ASP A 40 11.01 13.23 21.89
N ASP A 41 10.75 14.17 22.80
CA ASP A 41 9.43 14.75 23.05
C ASP A 41 8.91 15.52 21.81
N GLU A 42 9.78 16.09 20.96
CA GLU A 42 9.35 16.81 19.75
C GLU A 42 8.79 15.86 18.68
N ILE A 43 9.39 14.68 18.54
CA ILE A 43 8.92 13.68 17.57
C ILE A 43 7.66 13.00 18.11
N PHE A 44 7.58 12.75 19.42
CA PHE A 44 6.39 12.22 20.08
C PHE A 44 5.19 13.18 19.95
N ASP A 45 5.40 14.48 20.20
CA ASP A 45 4.38 15.51 20.02
C ASP A 45 3.95 15.60 18.55
N SER A 46 4.87 15.47 17.58
CA SER A 46 4.49 15.42 16.15
C SER A 46 3.71 14.16 15.77
N ILE A 47 4.01 13.00 16.37
CA ILE A 47 3.28 11.74 16.17
C ILE A 47 1.89 11.84 16.80
N LEU A 48 1.74 12.47 17.96
CA LEU A 48 0.44 12.68 18.59
C LEU A 48 -0.40 13.71 17.83
N ASP A 49 0.20 14.78 17.33
CA ASP A 49 -0.47 15.78 16.50
C ASP A 49 -0.84 15.22 15.09
N SER A 50 -0.09 14.25 14.56
CA SER A 50 -0.35 13.64 13.24
C SER A 50 -1.22 12.39 13.29
N ALA A 51 -1.07 11.54 14.32
CA ALA A 51 -1.83 10.30 14.48
C ALA A 51 -3.31 10.54 14.83
N PHE A 52 -3.67 11.76 15.22
CA PHE A 52 -5.03 12.14 15.60
C PHE A 52 -5.58 13.36 14.85
N ASP A 53 -5.09 13.66 13.63
CA ASP A 53 -5.86 14.51 12.72
C ASP A 53 -6.99 13.69 12.07
N GLU A 54 -7.97 13.30 12.90
CA GLU A 54 -9.21 12.62 12.48
C GLU A 54 -10.01 13.45 11.46
N THR A 55 -9.63 14.71 11.26
CA THR A 55 -10.28 15.63 10.31
C THR A 55 -9.63 15.63 8.93
N ASN A 56 -8.44 15.05 8.77
CA ASN A 56 -7.75 15.02 7.50
C ASN A 56 -7.97 13.67 6.78
N PRO A 57 -8.92 13.60 5.84
CA PRO A 57 -9.25 12.37 5.12
C PRO A 57 -8.08 11.84 4.26
N SER A 58 -6.99 12.60 4.14
CA SER A 58 -5.80 12.24 3.36
C SER A 58 -4.74 11.52 4.21
N SER A 59 -4.94 11.38 5.53
CA SER A 59 -4.04 10.62 6.41
C SER A 59 -3.98 9.14 6.01
N THR A 60 -2.77 8.63 5.83
CA THR A 60 -2.54 7.21 5.52
C THR A 60 -2.84 6.30 6.70
N SER A 61 -2.65 6.75 7.93
CA SER A 61 -2.92 5.96 9.14
C SER A 61 -4.42 5.74 9.32
N LEU A 62 -5.23 6.81 9.15
CA LEU A 62 -6.69 6.77 9.22
C LEU A 62 -7.28 5.82 8.16
N LEU A 63 -6.70 5.84 6.96
CA LEU A 63 -7.10 4.97 5.86
C LEU A 63 -6.55 3.54 5.99
N LYS A 64 -5.72 3.25 7.00
CA LYS A 64 -5.01 1.97 7.17
C LYS A 64 -4.19 1.60 5.93
N LEU A 65 -3.56 2.60 5.30
CA LEU A 65 -2.72 2.50 4.11
C LEU A 65 -1.23 2.75 4.40
N SER A 66 -0.89 3.20 5.61
CA SER A 66 0.51 3.33 6.03
C SER A 66 1.24 1.98 5.94
N PRO A 67 2.54 1.93 5.61
CA PRO A 67 3.35 0.72 5.62
C PRO A 67 3.48 0.05 7.00
N LEU A 68 3.04 0.74 8.06
CA LEU A 68 2.90 0.17 9.41
C LEU A 68 1.62 -0.67 9.58
N CYS A 69 0.63 -0.49 8.70
CA CYS A 69 -0.66 -1.19 8.74
C CYS A 69 -0.80 -2.26 7.64
N LEU A 70 -0.02 -2.14 6.56
CA LEU A 70 -0.09 -3.07 5.44
C LEU A 70 0.80 -4.29 5.67
N THR A 71 0.26 -5.47 5.35
CA THR A 71 0.99 -6.74 5.37
C THR A 71 1.32 -7.17 3.94
N VAL A 72 2.53 -7.69 3.75
CA VAL A 72 3.01 -8.24 2.48
C VAL A 72 3.57 -9.65 2.70
N LYS A 73 3.28 -10.54 1.75
CA LYS A 73 3.83 -11.90 1.72
C LYS A 73 5.05 -11.97 0.80
N VAL A 74 6.24 -12.08 1.38
CA VAL A 74 7.51 -12.22 0.65
C VAL A 74 8.11 -13.59 0.95
N PHE A 75 8.51 -14.33 -0.10
CA PHE A 75 9.01 -15.71 0.02
C PHE A 75 8.10 -16.64 0.85
N GLY A 76 6.78 -16.45 0.74
CA GLY A 76 5.80 -17.27 1.46
C GLY A 76 5.53 -16.84 2.90
N ARG A 77 6.20 -15.81 3.42
CA ARG A 77 6.07 -15.34 4.81
C ARG A 77 5.42 -13.96 4.84
N ALA A 78 4.39 -13.81 5.68
CA ALA A 78 3.70 -12.55 5.88
C ALA A 78 4.47 -11.70 6.90
N MET A 79 4.57 -10.40 6.63
CA MET A 79 5.20 -9.40 7.51
C MET A 79 4.66 -8.01 7.16
N LEU A 80 4.79 -7.04 8.07
CA LEU A 80 4.44 -5.66 7.74
C LEU A 80 5.34 -5.14 6.60
N VAL A 81 4.83 -4.24 5.78
CA VAL A 81 5.60 -3.62 4.69
C VAL A 81 6.88 -2.98 5.23
N MET A 82 6.81 -2.27 6.37
CA MET A 82 8.00 -1.67 6.96
C MET A 82 9.02 -2.72 7.46
N GLN A 83 8.58 -3.89 7.93
CA GLN A 83 9.49 -4.99 8.28
C GLN A 83 10.16 -5.56 7.03
N ALA A 84 9.38 -5.81 5.96
CA ALA A 84 9.91 -6.26 4.68
C ALA A 84 10.90 -5.25 4.08
N PHE A 85 10.67 -3.96 4.29
CA PHE A 85 11.56 -2.90 3.87
C PHE A 85 12.90 -2.94 4.60
N GLN A 86 12.90 -3.11 5.93
CA GLN A 86 14.14 -3.31 6.69
C GLN A 86 14.87 -4.59 6.27
N ALA A 87 14.13 -5.69 6.09
CA ALA A 87 14.67 -6.96 5.63
C ALA A 87 15.32 -6.86 4.23
N SER A 88 14.77 -6.01 3.35
CA SER A 88 15.27 -5.83 1.98
C SER A 88 16.70 -5.29 1.94
N LYS A 89 17.17 -4.62 2.99
CA LYS A 89 18.56 -4.16 3.12
C LYS A 89 19.57 -5.31 3.07
N GLU A 90 19.19 -6.53 3.50
CA GLU A 90 20.06 -7.71 3.47
C GLU A 90 20.56 -8.05 2.07
N LYS A 91 19.80 -7.71 1.03
CA LYS A 91 20.17 -7.89 -0.39
C LYS A 91 21.27 -6.93 -0.85
N TYR A 92 21.48 -5.84 -0.12
CA TYR A 92 22.37 -4.74 -0.46
C TYR A 92 23.56 -4.64 0.51
N VAL A 93 23.87 -5.73 1.22
CA VAL A 93 25.08 -5.83 2.05
C VAL A 93 26.31 -5.56 1.20
N LYS A 94 27.21 -4.74 1.75
CA LYS A 94 28.45 -4.33 1.12
C LYS A 94 29.37 -5.53 0.90
N ASN A 95 29.99 -5.59 -0.28
CA ASN A 95 30.92 -6.66 -0.66
C ASN A 95 30.36 -8.09 -0.48
N ALA A 96 29.03 -8.26 -0.53
CA ALA A 96 28.42 -9.57 -0.43
C ALA A 96 28.90 -10.49 -1.57
N PRO A 97 29.28 -11.75 -1.27
CA PRO A 97 29.68 -12.71 -2.30
C PRO A 97 28.48 -13.13 -3.16
N ALA A 98 28.75 -13.73 -4.32
CA ALA A 98 27.70 -14.09 -5.29
C ALA A 98 26.71 -15.15 -4.75
N ASP A 99 27.14 -15.98 -3.80
CA ASP A 99 26.37 -17.01 -3.12
C ASP A 99 25.82 -16.54 -1.75
N ASP A 100 25.82 -15.24 -1.50
CA ASP A 100 25.35 -14.68 -0.22
C ASP A 100 23.90 -15.13 0.10
N PRO A 101 23.66 -15.76 1.26
CA PRO A 101 22.36 -16.30 1.62
C PRO A 101 21.42 -15.21 2.18
N TRP A 102 21.36 -14.04 1.54
CA TRP A 102 20.56 -12.90 2.02
C TRP A 102 19.09 -13.25 2.23
N LYS A 103 18.52 -14.17 1.45
CA LYS A 103 17.11 -14.61 1.62
C LYS A 103 16.88 -15.26 2.98
N THR A 104 17.85 -16.01 3.50
CA THR A 104 17.75 -16.62 4.84
C THR A 104 17.74 -15.53 5.91
N ARG A 105 18.61 -14.51 5.79
CA ARG A 105 18.64 -13.38 6.73
C ARG A 105 17.37 -12.52 6.62
N PHE A 106 16.89 -12.27 5.41
CA PHE A 106 15.63 -11.58 5.15
C PHE A 106 14.47 -12.23 5.92
N LEU A 107 14.35 -13.55 5.84
CA LEU A 107 13.24 -14.26 6.48
C LEU A 107 13.25 -14.19 8.00
N ALA A 108 14.39 -13.91 8.64
CA ALA A 108 14.47 -13.72 10.09
C ALA A 108 13.69 -12.50 10.59
N TYR A 109 13.42 -11.52 9.72
CA TYR A 109 12.62 -10.34 10.06
C TYR A 109 11.12 -10.64 10.16
N ALA A 110 10.66 -11.77 9.63
CA ALA A 110 9.24 -12.17 9.67
C ALA A 110 8.77 -12.56 11.07
N ASP A 111 9.69 -12.98 11.94
CA ASP A 111 9.41 -13.60 13.23
C ASP A 111 9.69 -12.67 14.43
N VAL A 112 10.00 -11.40 14.16
CA VAL A 112 10.31 -10.41 15.18
C VAL A 112 9.33 -9.25 15.10
N ASP A 113 9.20 -8.48 16.17
CA ASP A 113 8.42 -7.24 16.16
C ASP A 113 9.11 -6.15 15.31
N LEU A 114 8.37 -5.07 15.01
CA LEU A 114 8.87 -3.99 14.15
C LEU A 114 10.09 -3.26 14.74
N ASN A 115 10.18 -3.09 16.06
CA ASN A 115 11.32 -2.43 16.69
C ASN A 115 12.59 -3.27 16.55
N THR A 116 12.47 -4.58 16.77
CA THR A 116 13.55 -5.53 16.53
C THR A 116 13.97 -5.54 15.06
N ALA A 117 13.01 -5.56 14.12
CA ALA A 117 13.28 -5.46 12.68
C ALA A 117 14.00 -4.15 12.30
N ASN A 118 13.60 -3.00 12.85
CA ASN A 118 14.27 -1.71 12.65
C ASN A 118 15.70 -1.72 13.18
N THR A 119 15.90 -2.32 14.37
CA THR A 119 17.23 -2.45 14.99
C THR A 119 18.16 -3.38 14.20
N MET A 120 17.62 -4.47 13.65
CA MET A 120 18.38 -5.36 12.78
C MET A 120 18.75 -4.64 11.47
N GLY A 121 17.77 -4.00 10.83
CA GLY A 121 17.95 -3.30 9.56
C GLY A 121 18.88 -2.08 9.64
N SER A 122 19.05 -1.45 10.80
CA SER A 122 20.03 -0.37 11.00
C SER A 122 21.47 -0.86 11.17
N LYS A 123 21.65 -2.14 11.52
CA LYS A 123 22.97 -2.76 11.74
C LYS A 123 23.53 -3.47 10.52
N VAL A 124 22.76 -3.57 9.43
CA VAL A 124 23.22 -4.14 8.16
C VAL A 124 24.38 -3.29 7.63
N ASP A 125 25.53 -3.91 7.33
CA ASP A 125 26.66 -3.25 6.67
C ASP A 125 26.33 -2.99 5.20
N LEU A 126 25.62 -1.89 4.96
CA LEU A 126 24.90 -1.60 3.73
C LEU A 126 25.81 -0.91 2.71
N ASP A 127 25.70 -1.28 1.43
CA ASP A 127 26.13 -0.41 0.34
C ASP A 127 25.13 0.76 0.22
N VAL A 128 25.42 1.84 0.95
CA VAL A 128 24.55 3.02 1.07
C VAL A 128 24.26 3.65 -0.30
N ASN A 129 25.26 3.72 -1.19
CA ASN A 129 25.07 4.33 -2.51
C ASN A 129 24.06 3.54 -3.34
N ARG A 130 24.19 2.22 -3.33
CA ARG A 130 23.26 1.34 -4.04
C ARG A 130 21.88 1.37 -3.40
N TRP A 131 21.80 1.38 -2.08
CA TRP A 131 20.54 1.43 -1.34
C TRP A 131 19.77 2.73 -1.59
N ASP A 132 20.44 3.87 -1.55
CA ASP A 132 19.80 5.17 -1.76
C ASP A 132 19.20 5.31 -3.16
N GLN A 133 19.77 4.64 -4.17
CA GLN A 133 19.25 4.61 -5.54
C GLN A 133 17.96 3.80 -5.68
N VAL A 134 17.73 2.79 -4.83
CA VAL A 134 16.65 1.80 -5.02
C VAL A 134 15.60 1.81 -3.92
N LYS A 135 15.85 2.46 -2.76
CA LYS A 135 14.96 2.37 -1.60
C LYS A 135 13.50 2.81 -1.88
N LEU A 136 13.30 3.79 -2.76
CA LEU A 136 11.96 4.22 -3.17
C LEU A 136 11.26 3.14 -4.01
N GLU A 137 11.97 2.54 -4.96
CA GLU A 137 11.47 1.43 -5.79
C GLU A 137 11.12 0.22 -4.92
N VAL A 138 12.01 -0.16 -4.00
CA VAL A 138 11.77 -1.26 -3.05
C VAL A 138 10.52 -1.03 -2.21
N MET A 139 10.33 0.18 -1.67
CA MET A 139 9.12 0.51 -0.90
C MET A 139 7.86 0.45 -1.77
N SER A 140 7.93 1.03 -2.98
CA SER A 140 6.81 1.02 -3.94
C SER A 140 6.40 -0.41 -4.31
N ASP A 141 7.36 -1.28 -4.62
CA ASP A 141 7.12 -2.67 -4.96
C ASP A 141 6.46 -3.44 -3.81
N LEU A 142 6.94 -3.25 -2.57
CA LEU A 142 6.36 -3.89 -1.39
C LEU A 142 4.93 -3.41 -1.13
N MET A 143 4.67 -2.10 -1.26
CA MET A 143 3.32 -1.55 -1.09
C MET A 143 2.37 -2.03 -2.19
N LYS A 144 2.81 -2.02 -3.45
CA LYS A 144 2.04 -2.57 -4.58
C LYS A 144 1.70 -4.03 -4.36
N GLN A 145 2.68 -4.82 -3.92
CA GLN A 145 2.48 -6.23 -3.62
C GLN A 145 1.48 -6.41 -2.47
N ALA A 146 1.58 -5.63 -1.40
CA ALA A 146 0.61 -5.67 -0.29
C ALA A 146 -0.81 -5.35 -0.76
N LEU A 147 -0.97 -4.30 -1.56
CA LEU A 147 -2.27 -3.87 -2.08
C LEU A 147 -2.89 -4.89 -3.04
N ASN A 148 -2.08 -5.55 -3.88
CA ASN A 148 -2.58 -6.63 -4.73
C ASN A 148 -2.91 -7.92 -3.96
N GLN A 149 -2.48 -8.06 -2.70
CA GLN A 149 -2.80 -9.20 -1.83
C GLN A 149 -4.01 -8.93 -0.91
N ASP A 150 -4.37 -7.67 -0.69
CA ASP A 150 -5.49 -7.24 0.15
C ASP A 150 -6.44 -6.34 -0.66
N ASP A 151 -7.49 -6.94 -1.21
CA ASP A 151 -8.54 -6.26 -1.97
C ASP A 151 -9.19 -5.12 -1.19
N ALA A 152 -9.34 -5.26 0.14
CA ALA A 152 -9.92 -4.22 0.98
C ALA A 152 -8.98 -3.03 1.13
N ALA A 153 -7.66 -3.25 1.23
CA ALA A 153 -6.68 -2.17 1.22
C ALA A 153 -6.59 -1.50 -0.16
N LYS A 154 -6.62 -2.28 -1.25
CA LYS A 154 -6.69 -1.74 -2.60
C LYS A 154 -7.94 -0.88 -2.80
N ALA A 155 -9.12 -1.35 -2.36
CA ALA A 155 -10.36 -0.58 -2.41
C ALA A 155 -10.28 0.73 -1.60
N ARG A 156 -9.69 0.69 -0.41
CA ARG A 156 -9.43 1.89 0.41
C ARG A 156 -8.56 2.90 -0.34
N LEU A 157 -7.47 2.46 -0.98
CA LEU A 157 -6.62 3.34 -1.79
C LEU A 157 -7.38 3.97 -2.96
N MET A 158 -8.19 3.17 -3.66
CA MET A 158 -8.97 3.65 -4.81
C MET A 158 -10.01 4.70 -4.42
N GLN A 159 -10.56 4.61 -3.20
CA GLN A 159 -11.54 5.55 -2.65
C GLN A 159 -10.93 6.75 -1.92
N ALA A 160 -9.65 6.69 -1.58
CA ALA A 160 -8.96 7.74 -0.84
C ALA A 160 -8.98 9.08 -1.61
N PRO A 161 -8.80 10.24 -0.95
CA PRO A 161 -8.56 11.50 -1.67
C PRO A 161 -7.21 11.47 -2.42
N ALA A 162 -6.95 12.51 -3.21
CA ALA A 162 -5.62 12.74 -3.77
C ALA A 162 -4.71 13.46 -2.75
N ASN A 163 -3.40 13.40 -2.96
CA ASN A 163 -2.39 14.01 -2.08
C ASN A 163 -2.39 13.37 -0.69
N LEU A 164 -2.30 12.04 -0.66
CA LEU A 164 -2.20 11.29 0.59
C LEU A 164 -1.00 11.76 1.41
N LYS A 165 -1.15 11.80 2.73
CA LYS A 165 -0.13 12.27 3.67
C LYS A 165 0.23 11.14 4.63
N GLU A 166 1.49 10.75 4.60
CA GLU A 166 2.05 9.83 5.57
C GLU A 166 2.31 10.53 6.90
N ASP A 167 1.66 9.99 7.91
CA ASP A 167 1.46 10.59 9.22
C ASP A 167 1.77 9.60 10.37
N ALA A 168 2.06 8.33 10.07
CA ALA A 168 2.42 7.32 11.07
C ALA A 168 3.92 7.01 11.10
N VAL A 169 4.63 7.18 9.98
CA VAL A 169 6.08 7.01 9.92
C VAL A 169 6.77 8.34 10.26
N PRO A 170 7.42 8.46 11.43
CA PRO A 170 7.94 9.74 11.93
C PRO A 170 9.21 10.21 11.18
N HIS A 171 9.76 9.38 10.30
CA HIS A 171 10.99 9.72 9.59
C HIS A 171 10.69 10.74 8.48
N PRO A 172 11.36 11.92 8.44
CA PRO A 172 11.02 13.01 7.51
C PRO A 172 11.15 12.68 6.02
N PHE A 173 11.95 11.66 5.71
CA PHE A 173 12.05 11.11 4.36
C PHE A 173 10.76 10.40 3.91
N TRP A 174 10.07 9.67 4.80
CA TRP A 174 8.89 8.88 4.45
C TRP A 174 7.61 9.67 4.65
N GLY A 175 7.48 10.36 5.79
CA GLY A 175 6.42 11.29 6.12
C GLY A 175 6.79 12.75 5.82
N SER A 176 6.19 13.70 6.53
CA SER A 176 6.47 15.13 6.38
C SER A 176 7.94 15.48 6.69
N PRO A 177 8.61 16.32 5.89
CA PRO A 177 8.08 17.15 4.81
C PRO A 177 8.12 16.51 3.41
N ASN A 178 8.83 15.39 3.21
CA ASN A 178 9.04 14.84 1.87
C ASN A 178 7.85 14.01 1.37
N ASN A 179 7.14 13.36 2.30
CA ASN A 179 5.93 12.58 2.08
C ASN A 179 6.05 11.51 0.99
N ASN A 180 7.21 10.85 0.90
CA ASN A 180 7.47 9.87 -0.16
C ASN A 180 6.48 8.69 -0.15
N ILE A 181 5.94 8.29 1.02
CA ILE A 181 4.91 7.24 1.08
C ILE A 181 3.59 7.70 0.46
N GLY A 182 3.15 8.93 0.78
CA GLY A 182 1.96 9.51 0.17
C GLY A 182 2.06 9.60 -1.35
N LEU A 183 3.23 10.02 -1.85
CA LEU A 183 3.53 10.07 -3.29
C LEU A 183 3.49 8.67 -3.94
N ILE A 184 4.10 7.67 -3.31
CA ILE A 184 4.06 6.28 -3.78
C ILE A 184 2.61 5.79 -3.89
N LEU A 185 1.79 6.00 -2.86
CA LEU A 185 0.38 5.58 -2.86
C LEU A 185 -0.43 6.27 -3.96
N ASP A 186 -0.24 7.58 -4.16
CA ASP A 186 -0.91 8.31 -5.25
C ASP A 186 -0.51 7.78 -6.64
N ASP A 187 0.76 7.41 -6.83
CA ASP A 187 1.23 6.84 -8.09
C ASP A 187 0.70 5.42 -8.32
N LEU A 188 0.70 4.57 -7.30
CA LEU A 188 0.08 3.24 -7.36
C LEU A 188 -1.42 3.31 -7.64
N LYS A 189 -2.12 4.30 -7.07
CA LYS A 189 -3.53 4.54 -7.36
C LYS A 189 -3.77 4.87 -8.83
N LYS A 190 -2.93 5.73 -9.43
CA LYS A 190 -3.03 6.05 -10.87
C LYS A 190 -2.77 4.81 -11.72
N GLU A 191 -1.81 3.98 -11.33
CA GLU A 191 -1.51 2.72 -12.01
C GLU A 191 -2.72 1.78 -11.99
N PHE A 192 -3.31 1.50 -10.81
CA PHE A 192 -4.49 0.64 -10.72
C PHE A 192 -5.72 1.20 -11.45
N GLN A 193 -5.89 2.52 -11.48
CA GLN A 193 -6.95 3.16 -12.27
C GLN A 193 -6.73 3.04 -13.79
N ALA A 194 -5.49 2.93 -14.24
CA ALA A 194 -5.17 2.70 -15.65
C ALA A 194 -5.43 1.25 -16.04
N ASP A 195 -5.01 0.29 -15.20
CA ASP A 195 -5.25 -1.14 -15.40
C ASP A 195 -6.75 -1.45 -15.48
N ASP A 196 -7.55 -0.94 -14.53
CA ASP A 196 -9.02 -1.09 -14.53
C ASP A 196 -9.71 -0.55 -15.80
N LYS A 197 -9.10 0.43 -16.48
CA LYS A 197 -9.63 1.00 -17.72
C LYS A 197 -9.22 0.19 -18.94
N ALA A 198 -8.03 -0.41 -18.93
CA ALA A 198 -7.56 -1.31 -19.97
C ALA A 198 -8.43 -2.57 -20.02
N ASP A 199 -8.67 -3.19 -18.87
CA ASP A 199 -9.48 -4.42 -18.78
C ASP A 199 -10.92 -4.18 -19.27
N LYS A 200 -11.52 -3.03 -18.93
CA LYS A 200 -12.87 -2.65 -19.39
C LYS A 200 -12.94 -2.26 -20.87
N ALA A 201 -11.81 -1.96 -21.52
CA ALA A 201 -11.76 -1.69 -22.94
C ALA A 201 -11.70 -2.99 -23.75
N ASP A 202 -10.98 -4.00 -23.24
CA ASP A 202 -10.86 -5.33 -23.85
C ASP A 202 -12.17 -6.11 -23.73
N ASP A 203 -12.87 -6.08 -22.58
CA ASP A 203 -14.19 -6.71 -22.40
C ASP A 203 -15.27 -6.16 -23.34
N LYS A 204 -15.14 -4.89 -23.79
CA LYS A 204 -16.07 -4.27 -24.75
C LYS A 204 -15.74 -4.57 -26.21
N ALA A 205 -14.55 -5.09 -26.49
CA ALA A 205 -14.16 -5.49 -27.84
C ALA A 205 -14.71 -6.88 -28.19
N ASP A 206 -14.79 -7.79 -27.23
CA ASP A 206 -15.31 -9.15 -27.42
C ASP A 206 -16.84 -9.19 -27.59
N ASP A 207 -17.58 -8.31 -26.91
CA ASP A 207 -19.04 -8.20 -27.04
C ASP A 207 -19.51 -7.58 -28.38
N LYS A 208 -18.59 -7.11 -29.23
CA LYS A 208 -18.88 -6.61 -30.58
C LYS A 208 -18.50 -7.56 -31.71
N ALA A 209 -17.91 -8.72 -31.40
CA ALA A 209 -17.54 -9.71 -32.40
C ALA A 209 -18.70 -10.68 -32.76
N ASP A 210 -19.65 -10.90 -31.84
CA ASP A 210 -20.75 -11.86 -32.04
C ASP A 210 -21.99 -11.29 -32.76
N ASP A 211 -22.10 -9.96 -32.91
CA ASP A 211 -23.27 -9.29 -33.49
C ASP A 211 -23.12 -8.95 -35.00
N LYS A 212 -22.12 -9.53 -35.69
CA LYS A 212 -21.84 -9.30 -37.12
C LYS A 212 -21.82 -10.54 -38.00
N ALA A 213 -22.47 -11.63 -37.59
CA ALA A 213 -22.53 -12.86 -38.39
C ALA A 213 -23.80 -13.02 -39.25
N ASP A 214 -24.83 -12.17 -39.15
CA ASP A 214 -26.13 -12.41 -39.81
C ASP A 214 -26.58 -11.40 -40.89
N GLU A 215 -25.74 -10.44 -41.31
CA GLU A 215 -26.04 -9.53 -42.44
C GLU A 215 -25.04 -9.68 -43.58
N ALA A 216 -24.95 -10.87 -44.16
CA ALA A 216 -24.35 -11.04 -45.48
C ALA A 216 -24.88 -12.30 -46.17
N ASP A 217 -26.16 -12.32 -46.55
CA ASP A 217 -26.51 -13.06 -47.76
C ASP A 217 -27.65 -12.45 -48.58
N ASP A 218 -27.40 -12.51 -49.88
CA ASP A 218 -28.33 -12.39 -51.00
C ASP A 218 -28.89 -11.03 -51.41
N THR A 219 -28.01 -10.24 -52.04
CA THR A 219 -28.40 -9.37 -53.15
C THR A 219 -27.93 -9.94 -54.49
N GLY A 220 -28.78 -10.69 -55.19
CA GLY A 220 -28.65 -10.71 -56.65
C GLY A 220 -29.43 -11.76 -57.44
N ASN A 221 -30.60 -11.39 -57.99
CA ASN A 221 -30.79 -11.45 -59.45
C ASN A 221 -32.05 -10.72 -59.94
N LYS A 222 -31.88 -9.68 -60.76
CA LYS A 222 -32.93 -9.12 -61.63
C LYS A 222 -32.62 -9.53 -63.07
N ALA A 223 -33.35 -10.50 -63.60
CA ALA A 223 -33.48 -10.65 -65.06
C ALA A 223 -34.75 -11.43 -65.47
N GLY A 224 -35.74 -10.70 -65.99
CA GLY A 224 -36.41 -11.14 -67.21
C GLY A 224 -37.86 -11.68 -67.13
N LYS A 225 -38.68 -11.06 -67.99
CA LYS A 225 -39.87 -11.60 -68.69
C LYS A 225 -41.26 -11.49 -68.03
N ARG A 226 -41.89 -10.36 -68.37
CA ARG A 226 -43.20 -10.22 -69.08
C ARG A 226 -44.27 -11.32 -68.90
N LYS A 227 -45.43 -10.85 -68.38
CA LYS A 227 -46.83 -11.14 -68.75
C LYS A 227 -47.26 -12.61 -68.91
N LEU A 228 -48.29 -13.02 -68.15
CA LEU A 228 -49.62 -13.29 -68.72
C LEU A 228 -50.71 -13.33 -67.62
N LYS A 229 -51.83 -12.64 -67.90
CA LYS A 229 -53.11 -12.80 -67.20
C LYS A 229 -53.70 -14.18 -67.51
N ARG A 230 -54.33 -14.85 -66.53
CA ARG A 230 -55.81 -15.04 -66.44
C ARG A 230 -56.20 -16.16 -65.45
N LYS A 231 -57.05 -15.77 -64.49
CA LYS A 231 -58.26 -16.40 -63.93
C LYS A 231 -58.41 -17.93 -63.86
N ARG A 232 -58.77 -18.33 -62.63
CA ARG A 232 -59.51 -19.51 -62.12
C ARG A 232 -58.72 -20.79 -62.00
#